data_AF-A0A174FS05-F1
#
_entry.id   AF-A0A174FS05-F1
#
_cell.length_a   1.000
_cell.length_b   1.000
_cell.length_c   1.000
_cell.angle_alpha   90.00
_cell.angle_beta   90.00
_cell.angle_gamma   90.00
#
_symmetry.space_group_name_H-M   'P 1'
#
loop_
_entity.id
_entity.type
_entity.pdbx_description
1 polymer ?
#
loop_
_entity_poly.entity_id
_entity_poly.type
_entity_poly.pdbx_seq_one_letter_code
_entity_poly.pdbx_strand_id
1 'polypeptide(L)'
;MKKLFEKHFERTWLIIFLIMFVLIMIPFPFFYSETYIPAFGGVPLYIFGWIVHTAITFVLIIIYYRMCMKRKEYHTYDEEDK
;
A
#
# COMPACT_ATOMS: atom_id res chain seq x y z
N MET A 1 15.11 15.13 18.26
CA MET A 1 13.74 15.12 17.72
C MET A 1 13.64 14.59 16.28
N LYS A 2 14.55 14.92 15.35
CA LYS A 2 14.52 14.39 13.95
C LYS A 2 14.42 12.85 13.86
N LYS A 3 15.32 12.11 14.52
CA LYS A 3 15.26 10.63 14.62
C LYS A 3 13.94 10.08 15.16
N LEU A 4 13.24 10.82 16.03
CA LEU A 4 11.95 10.39 16.58
C LEU A 4 10.83 10.54 15.53
N PHE A 5 10.84 11.63 14.75
CA PHE A 5 9.89 11.87 13.67
C PHE A 5 10.13 10.97 12.46
N GLU A 6 11.38 10.68 12.12
CA GLU A 6 11.77 9.70 11.08
C GLU A 6 11.27 8.30 11.46
N LYS A 7 11.61 7.83 12.67
CA LYS A 7 11.15 6.54 13.18
C LYS A 7 9.62 6.45 13.25
N HIS A 8 8.93 7.54 13.57
CA HIS A 8 7.47 7.56 13.61
C HIS A 8 6.85 7.49 12.21
N PHE A 9 7.44 8.16 11.21
CA PHE A 9 6.97 8.13 9.83
C PHE A 9 7.12 6.73 9.23
N GLU A 10 8.33 6.17 9.28
CA GLU A 10 8.62 4.84 8.74
C GLU A 10 7.78 3.78 9.43
N ARG A 11 7.65 3.83 10.76
CA ARG A 11 6.82 2.89 11.51
C ARG A 11 5.35 3.00 11.13
N THR A 12 4.82 4.21 10.94
CA THR A 12 3.42 4.42 10.54
C THR A 12 3.15 3.81 9.17
N TRP A 13 4.00 4.11 8.18
CA TRP A 13 3.84 3.57 6.83
C TRP A 13 4.06 2.05 6.77
N LEU A 14 5.03 1.53 7.51
CA LEU A 14 5.24 0.10 7.67
C LEU A 14 3.97 -0.58 8.21
N ILE A 15 3.36 -0.03 9.26
CA ILE A 15 2.12 -0.57 9.83
C ILE A 15 0.99 -0.55 8.80
N ILE A 16 0.84 0.54 8.04
CA ILE A 16 -0.20 0.66 7.00
C ILE A 16 -0.01 -0.43 5.93
N PHE A 17 1.20 -0.61 5.41
CA PHE A 17 1.47 -1.63 4.39
C PHE A 17 1.38 -3.06 4.95
N LEU A 18 1.77 -3.28 6.20
CA LEU A 18 1.56 -4.57 6.87
C LEU A 18 0.08 -4.91 7.04
N ILE A 19 -0.76 -3.94 7.39
CA ILE A 19 -2.22 -4.15 7.47
C ILE A 19 -2.77 -4.53 6.09
N MET A 20 -2.36 -3.80 5.03
CA MET A 20 -2.75 -4.12 3.65
C MET A 20 -2.32 -5.54 3.26
N PHE A 21 -1.12 -5.96 3.64
CA PHE A 21 -0.61 -7.31 3.40
C PHE A 21 -1.36 -8.39 4.19
N VAL A 22 -1.62 -8.17 5.47
CA VAL A 22 -2.39 -9.13 6.29
C VAL A 22 -3.82 -9.25 5.77
N LEU A 23 -4.42 -8.15 5.31
CA LEU A 23 -5.78 -8.12 4.78
C LEU A 23 -5.96 -9.08 3.58
N ILE A 24 -4.99 -9.16 2.66
CA ILE A 24 -5.04 -10.08 1.51
C ILE A 24 -4.75 -11.53 1.88
N MET A 25 -4.09 -11.79 3.01
CA MET A 25 -3.79 -13.14 3.48
C MET A 25 -5.00 -13.82 4.11
N ILE A 26 -6.00 -13.04 4.55
CA ILE A 26 -7.24 -13.59 5.07
C ILE A 26 -8.07 -14.08 3.86
N PRO A 27 -8.56 -15.34 3.88
CA PRO A 27 -9.28 -15.95 2.76
C PRO A 27 -10.72 -15.43 2.67
N PHE A 28 -10.87 -14.11 2.56
CA PHE A 28 -12.16 -13.50 2.30
C PHE A 28 -12.60 -13.83 0.87
N PRO A 29 -13.92 -13.99 0.62
CA PRO A 29 -14.46 -14.38 -0.69
C PRO A 29 -14.14 -13.37 -1.81
N PHE A 30 -13.76 -12.15 -1.45
CA PHE A 30 -13.32 -11.10 -2.38
C PHE A 30 -11.81 -11.09 -2.65
N PHE A 31 -11.01 -11.94 -1.99
CA PHE A 31 -9.59 -12.16 -2.33
C PHE A 31 -9.33 -13.59 -2.80
N TYR A 32 -10.04 -14.57 -2.26
CA TYR A 32 -9.91 -15.98 -2.59
C TYR A 32 -11.28 -16.67 -2.46
N SER A 33 -11.62 -17.49 -3.45
CA SER A 33 -12.84 -18.30 -3.45
C SER A 33 -12.58 -19.63 -4.15
N GLU A 34 -12.91 -20.74 -3.50
CA GLU A 34 -12.83 -22.08 -4.10
C GLU A 34 -14.00 -22.38 -5.04
N THR A 35 -15.11 -21.68 -4.83
CA THR A 35 -16.30 -21.73 -5.67
C THR A 35 -16.44 -20.44 -6.44
N TYR A 36 -16.99 -20.54 -7.65
CA TYR A 36 -17.30 -19.37 -8.45
C TYR A 36 -18.44 -18.57 -7.81
N ILE A 37 -18.12 -17.36 -7.33
CA ILE A 37 -19.09 -16.41 -6.81
C ILE A 37 -19.29 -15.32 -7.87
N PRO A 38 -20.42 -15.32 -8.62
CA PRO A 38 -20.67 -14.31 -9.63
C PRO A 38 -20.92 -12.94 -8.99
N ALA A 39 -20.35 -11.90 -9.58
CA ALA A 39 -20.66 -10.51 -9.29
C ALA A 39 -21.16 -9.79 -10.57
N PHE A 40 -20.97 -8.48 -10.66
CA PHE A 40 -21.47 -7.67 -11.78
C PHE A 40 -20.95 -8.21 -13.13
N GLY A 41 -21.88 -8.43 -14.08
CA GLY A 41 -21.55 -8.94 -15.41
C GLY A 41 -21.08 -10.40 -15.47
N GLY A 42 -21.28 -11.19 -14.39
CA GLY A 42 -20.76 -12.56 -14.33
C GLY A 42 -19.25 -12.62 -14.16
N VAL A 43 -18.64 -11.53 -13.68
CA VAL A 43 -17.22 -11.52 -13.32
C VAL A 43 -17.08 -12.10 -11.91
N PRO A 44 -16.12 -13.01 -11.64
CA PRO A 44 -15.88 -13.53 -10.30
C PRO A 44 -15.65 -12.41 -9.27
N LEU A 45 -16.28 -12.53 -8.10
CA LEU A 45 -16.22 -11.52 -7.03
C LEU A 45 -14.79 -11.12 -6.63
N TYR A 46 -13.87 -12.10 -6.56
CA TYR A 46 -12.49 -11.83 -6.15
C TYR A 46 -11.76 -10.87 -7.08
N ILE A 47 -12.12 -10.80 -8.37
CA ILE A 47 -11.51 -9.86 -9.31
C ILE A 47 -11.75 -8.41 -8.87
N PHE A 48 -12.96 -8.10 -8.39
CA PHE A 48 -13.28 -6.78 -7.88
C PHE A 48 -12.50 -6.45 -6.61
N GLY A 49 -12.38 -7.41 -5.68
CA GLY A 49 -11.61 -7.20 -4.46
C GLY A 49 -10.12 -6.96 -4.74
N TRP A 50 -9.53 -7.69 -5.69
CA TRP A 50 -8.16 -7.44 -6.16
C TRP A 50 -8.02 -6.07 -6.82
N ILE A 51 -8.93 -5.68 -7.72
CA ILE A 51 -8.87 -4.35 -8.37
C ILE A 51 -8.95 -3.22 -7.32
N VAL A 52 -9.89 -3.30 -6.38
CA VAL A 52 -10.05 -2.30 -5.33
C VAL A 52 -8.81 -2.24 -4.44
N HIS A 53 -8.30 -3.40 -4.00
CA HIS A 53 -7.11 -3.45 -3.16
C HIS A 53 -5.88 -2.87 -3.89
N THR A 54 -5.67 -3.25 -5.14
CA THR A 54 -4.59 -2.72 -5.98
C THR A 54 -4.71 -1.21 -6.14
N ALA A 55 -5.90 -0.67 -6.43
CA ALA A 55 -6.11 0.77 -6.56
C ALA A 55 -5.76 1.52 -5.26
N ILE A 56 -6.21 1.01 -4.11
CA ILE A 56 -5.88 1.59 -2.79
C ILE A 56 -4.36 1.54 -2.55
N THR A 57 -3.73 0.40 -2.82
CA THR A 57 -2.28 0.24 -2.65
C THR A 57 -1.49 1.22 -3.52
N PHE A 58 -1.87 1.42 -4.78
CA PHE A 58 -1.24 2.41 -5.65
C PHE A 58 -1.40 3.84 -5.12
N VAL A 59 -2.59 4.20 -4.65
CA VAL A 59 -2.82 5.52 -4.03
C VAL A 59 -1.92 5.72 -2.80
N LEU A 60 -1.83 4.71 -1.93
CA LEU A 60 -0.95 4.76 -0.75
C LEU A 60 0.52 4.89 -1.13
N ILE A 61 0.99 4.17 -2.15
CA ILE A 61 2.37 4.28 -2.66
C ILE A 61 2.63 5.70 -3.20
N ILE A 62 1.71 6.28 -3.96
CA ILE A 62 1.86 7.65 -4.48
C ILE A 62 1.93 8.66 -3.34
N ILE A 63 1.06 8.52 -2.33
CA ILE A 63 1.06 9.40 -1.15
C ILE A 63 2.37 9.25 -0.37
N TYR A 64 2.81 8.00 -0.12
CA TYR A 64 4.07 7.70 0.53
C TYR A 64 5.25 8.33 -0.22
N TYR A 65 5.34 8.11 -1.53
CA TYR A 65 6.36 8.69 -2.40
C TYR A 65 6.40 10.22 -2.28
N ARG A 66 5.24 10.89 -2.40
CA ARG A 66 5.16 12.36 -2.30
C ARG A 66 5.58 12.88 -0.93
N MET A 67 5.42 12.10 0.14
CA MET A 67 5.90 12.47 1.47
C MET A 67 7.41 12.25 1.60
N CYS A 68 7.95 11.18 1.02
CA CYS A 68 9.39 10.94 0.98
C CYS A 68 10.13 12.02 0.20
N MET A 69 9.61 12.48 -0.94
CA MET A 69 10.23 13.57 -1.72
C MET A 69 10.21 14.95 -1.04
N LYS A 70 9.56 15.10 0.13
CA LYS A 70 9.59 16.34 0.93
C LYS A 70 10.64 16.30 2.03
N ARG A 71 11.29 15.15 2.23
CA ARG A 71 12.15 14.84 3.37
C ARG A 71 13.61 14.87 2.93
N LYS A 72 14.35 15.86 3.44
CA LYS A 72 15.76 16.09 3.11
C LYS A 72 16.64 14.88 3.36
N GLU A 73 16.30 14.06 4.37
CA GLU A 73 17.02 12.82 4.69
C GLU A 73 17.10 11.83 3.52
N TYR A 74 16.13 11.85 2.60
CA TYR A 74 16.11 10.96 1.43
C TYR A 74 16.80 11.55 0.19
N HIS A 75 17.30 12.78 0.27
CA HIS A 75 17.99 13.50 -0.82
C HIS A 75 19.51 13.55 -0.63
N THR A 76 20.07 12.73 0.26
CA THR A 76 21.49 12.79 0.63
C THR A 76 22.43 12.64 -0.57
N TYR A 77 22.04 11.86 -1.58
CA TYR A 77 22.83 11.66 -2.80
C TYR A 77 22.47 12.64 -3.93
N ASP A 78 21.42 13.45 -3.78
CA ASP A 78 21.03 14.46 -4.77
C ASP A 78 21.95 15.70 -4.72
N GLU A 79 22.71 15.87 -3.64
CA GLU A 79 23.66 16.99 -3.44
C GLU A 79 25.07 16.70 -4.00
N GLU A 80 25.41 15.44 -4.31
CA GLU A 80 26.73 15.07 -4.87
C GLU A 80 26.83 15.26 -6.40
N ASP A 81 25.70 15.50 -7.09
CA ASP A 81 25.61 15.68 -8.56
C ASP A 81 25.56 17.16 -9.01
N LYS A 82 26.18 18.10 -8.26
CA LYS A 82 26.31 19.52 -8.68
C LYS A 82 27.72 20.08 -8.58
#